data_AF-A0A4J1VM16-F1
#
_entry.id   AF-A0A4J1VM16-F1
#
_cell.length_a   1.000
_cell.length_b   1.000
_cell.length_c   1.000
_cell.angle_alpha   90.00
_cell.angle_beta   90.00
_cell.angle_gamma   90.00
#
_symmetry.space_group_name_H-M   'P 1'
#
loop_
_entity.id
_entity.type
_entity.pdbx_description
1 polymer ?
#
loop_
_entity_poly.entity_id
_entity_poly.type
_entity_poly.pdbx_seq_one_letter_code
_entity_poly.pdbx_strand_id
1 'polypeptide(L)'
;MPEEEQLIVDVTQARFDIYGSSDVTYGLGLVEEYFQQLLKKKYFSVNDLLIIELYFFCCAMGLEDKEHFEELAQKVLLCSEYEDKASLVQMEKVLLSLFIQIQTEDSLIYIQTFEKIIAKTRHVFYRPHLFLLKAKYALFVDKNILEAESFYEKAISLAELLDDQVLVQRILAEKQIDFPTT
;
A
#
# COMPACT_ATOMS: atom_id res chain seq x y z
N MET A 1 21.31 10.96 17.14
CA MET A 1 20.34 11.46 16.16
C MET A 1 19.10 11.90 16.92
N PRO A 2 18.29 12.83 16.40
CA PRO A 2 16.93 13.04 16.87
C PRO A 2 16.13 11.74 16.81
N GLU A 3 15.19 11.56 17.74
CA GLU A 3 14.35 10.35 17.87
C GLU A 3 13.60 10.01 16.57
N GLU A 4 13.14 11.03 15.84
CA GLU A 4 12.42 10.86 14.56
C GLU A 4 13.31 10.28 13.44
N GLU A 5 14.56 10.74 13.33
CA GLU A 5 15.50 10.23 12.33
C GLU A 5 15.93 8.80 12.65
N GLN A 6 16.06 8.48 13.95
CA GLN A 6 16.41 7.15 14.40
C GLN A 6 15.30 6.14 14.06
N LEU A 7 14.03 6.49 14.28
CA LEU A 7 12.90 5.62 13.95
C LEU A 7 12.87 5.24 12.46
N ILE A 8 13.16 6.19 11.56
CA ILE A 8 13.21 5.91 10.12
C ILE A 8 14.29 4.86 9.82
N VAL A 9 15.46 4.97 10.45
CA VAL A 9 16.56 4.00 10.27
C VAL A 9 16.13 2.63 10.79
N ASP A 10 15.58 2.56 11.99
CA ASP A 10 15.18 1.31 12.64
C ASP A 10 14.08 0.59 11.85
N VAL A 11 13.03 1.32 11.42
CA VAL A 11 11.96 0.78 10.56
C VAL A 11 12.52 0.30 9.21
N THR A 12 13.50 1.02 8.65
CA THR A 12 14.11 0.62 7.37
C THR A 12 14.96 -0.64 7.52
N GLN A 13 15.74 -0.74 8.59
CA GLN A 13 16.55 -1.93 8.88
C GLN A 13 15.66 -3.15 9.14
N ALA A 14 14.63 -2.99 9.97
CA ALA A 14 13.65 -4.06 10.23
C ALA A 14 13.04 -4.59 8.93
N ARG A 15 12.65 -3.72 7.99
CA ARG A 15 12.12 -4.14 6.68
C ARG A 15 13.14 -4.95 5.88
N PHE A 16 14.41 -4.55 5.86
CA PHE A 16 15.45 -5.30 5.17
C PHE A 16 15.71 -6.66 5.81
N ASP A 17 15.74 -6.72 7.14
CA ASP A 17 15.96 -7.96 7.89
C ASP A 17 14.80 -8.94 7.67
N ILE A 18 13.54 -8.48 7.73
CA ILE A 18 12.36 -9.29 7.41
C ILE A 18 12.42 -9.76 5.96
N TYR A 19 12.74 -8.90 5.00
CA TYR A 19 12.80 -9.28 3.60
C TYR A 19 13.88 -10.34 3.33
N GLY A 20 15.04 -10.22 3.98
CA GLY A 20 16.16 -11.15 3.81
C GLY A 20 16.00 -12.49 4.55
N SER A 21 15.28 -12.51 5.68
CA SER A 21 15.15 -13.69 6.55
C SER A 21 13.77 -14.34 6.51
N SER A 22 12.74 -13.64 6.01
CA SER A 22 11.33 -13.98 6.17
C SER A 22 10.87 -14.09 7.64
N ASP A 23 11.63 -13.52 8.58
CA ASP A 23 11.31 -13.51 10.01
C ASP A 23 10.68 -12.16 10.40
N VAL A 24 9.38 -12.16 10.72
CA VAL A 24 8.64 -10.95 11.10
C VAL A 24 9.01 -10.41 12.48
N THR A 25 9.70 -11.20 13.32
CA THR A 25 10.06 -10.79 14.70
C THR A 25 10.98 -9.58 14.75
N TYR A 26 11.78 -9.35 13.70
CA TYR A 26 12.61 -8.15 13.53
C TYR A 26 11.80 -6.84 13.49
N GLY A 27 10.53 -6.89 13.09
CA GLY A 27 9.62 -5.74 13.12
C GLY A 27 8.76 -5.67 14.37
N LEU A 28 8.44 -6.80 15.00
CA LEU A 28 7.43 -6.87 16.06
C LEU A 28 7.81 -6.08 17.32
N GLY A 29 9.05 -6.16 17.78
CA GLY A 29 9.48 -5.41 18.96
C GLY A 29 9.28 -3.90 18.79
N LEU A 30 9.56 -3.38 17.59
CA LEU A 30 9.35 -1.97 17.26
C LEU A 30 7.86 -1.64 17.10
N VAL A 31 7.07 -2.53 16.50
CA VAL A 31 5.63 -2.31 16.39
C VAL A 31 4.99 -2.26 17.78
N GLU A 32 5.26 -3.25 18.65
CA GLU A 32 4.68 -3.39 19.99
C GLU A 32 4.91 -2.18 20.89
N GLU A 33 6.11 -1.58 20.86
CA GLU A 33 6.47 -0.41 21.65
C GLU A 33 5.56 0.80 21.35
N TYR A 34 5.18 0.99 20.08
CA TYR A 34 4.39 2.12 19.62
C TYR A 34 2.90 1.79 19.50
N PHE A 35 2.54 0.51 19.39
CA PHE A 35 1.20 0.05 19.01
C PHE A 35 0.07 0.52 19.94
N GLN A 36 0.29 0.40 21.25
CA GLN A 36 -0.70 0.77 22.27
C GLN A 36 -1.02 2.26 22.24
N GLN A 37 -0.11 3.10 21.74
CA GLN A 37 -0.34 4.53 21.57
C GLN A 37 -1.08 4.81 20.26
N LEU A 38 -0.72 4.12 19.17
CA LEU A 38 -1.38 4.25 17.87
C LEU A 38 -2.88 4.02 17.97
N LEU A 39 -3.30 2.95 18.66
CA LEU A 39 -4.71 2.60 18.82
C LEU A 39 -5.53 3.69 19.53
N LYS A 40 -4.92 4.57 20.32
CA LYS A 40 -5.62 5.64 21.06
C LYS A 40 -5.64 6.98 20.31
N LYS A 41 -4.82 7.13 19.26
CA LYS A 41 -4.69 8.40 18.52
C LYS A 41 -5.88 8.63 17.60
N LYS A 42 -6.25 9.91 17.47
CA LYS A 42 -7.26 10.40 16.52
C LYS A 42 -6.67 10.84 15.18
N TYR A 43 -5.39 11.18 15.17
CA TYR A 43 -4.63 11.61 14.00
C TYR A 43 -3.23 11.01 14.10
N PHE A 44 -2.69 10.57 12.98
CA PHE A 44 -1.35 9.97 12.90
C PHE A 44 -0.34 10.99 12.41
N SER A 45 0.79 11.09 13.10
CA SER A 45 2.01 11.75 12.61
C SER A 45 2.71 10.89 11.54
N VAL A 46 3.73 11.43 10.88
CA VAL A 46 4.56 10.65 9.94
C VAL A 46 5.18 9.41 10.61
N ASN A 47 5.64 9.54 11.85
CA ASN A 47 6.21 8.42 12.62
C ASN A 47 5.16 7.36 12.91
N ASP A 48 3.94 7.78 13.24
CA ASP A 48 2.83 6.85 13.44
C ASP A 48 2.53 6.08 12.13
N LEU A 49 2.53 6.78 10.98
CA LEU A 49 2.34 6.16 9.67
C LEU A 49 3.50 5.22 9.29
N LEU A 50 4.73 5.49 9.74
CA LEU A 50 5.88 4.58 9.55
C LEU A 50 5.69 3.26 10.30
N ILE A 51 5.27 3.32 11.56
CA ILE A 51 5.00 2.11 12.35
C ILE A 51 3.80 1.34 11.80
N ILE A 52 2.72 2.04 11.42
CA ILE A 52 1.54 1.41 10.81
C ILE A 52 1.92 0.70 9.50
N GLU A 53 2.75 1.34 8.66
CA GLU A 53 3.25 0.72 7.42
C GLU A 53 4.07 -0.53 7.72
N LEU A 54 4.97 -0.49 8.72
CA LEU A 54 5.75 -1.66 9.15
C LEU A 54 4.85 -2.79 9.65
N TYR A 55 3.81 -2.48 10.42
CA TYR A 55 2.85 -3.50 10.88
C TYR A 55 2.12 -4.16 9.71
N PHE A 56 1.60 -3.38 8.74
CA PHE A 56 0.96 -3.92 7.56
C PHE A 56 1.93 -4.74 6.70
N PHE A 57 3.18 -4.33 6.62
CA PHE A 57 4.23 -5.12 5.97
C PHE A 57 4.45 -6.45 6.69
N CYS A 58 4.57 -6.49 8.02
CA CYS A 58 4.64 -7.74 8.78
C CYS A 58 3.41 -8.64 8.53
N CYS A 59 2.21 -8.07 8.49
CA CYS A 59 0.98 -8.79 8.12
C CYS A 59 1.09 -9.43 6.73
N ALA A 60 1.58 -8.68 5.75
CA ALA A 60 1.81 -9.15 4.38
C ALA A 60 2.86 -10.25 4.30
N MET A 61 3.88 -10.21 5.17
CA MET A 61 4.96 -11.20 5.25
C MET A 61 4.59 -12.46 6.06
N GLY A 62 3.36 -12.55 6.59
CA GLY A 62 2.85 -13.75 7.24
C GLY A 62 2.77 -13.69 8.76
N LEU A 63 2.73 -12.49 9.36
CA LEU A 63 2.41 -12.35 10.78
C LEU A 63 1.07 -13.04 11.11
N GLU A 64 1.07 -13.97 12.07
CA GLU A 64 -0.11 -14.74 12.44
C GLU A 64 -1.14 -13.88 13.18
N ASP A 65 -0.70 -13.06 14.12
CA ASP A 65 -1.57 -12.18 14.90
C ASP A 65 -1.85 -10.87 14.15
N LYS A 66 -3.04 -10.81 13.55
CA LYS A 66 -3.56 -9.65 12.81
C LYS A 66 -4.76 -9.01 13.50
N GLU A 67 -4.94 -9.21 14.82
CA GLU A 67 -6.14 -8.76 15.55
C GLU A 67 -6.49 -7.29 15.28
N HIS A 68 -5.48 -6.44 15.16
CA HIS A 68 -5.64 -5.00 15.01
C HIS A 68 -5.57 -4.49 13.56
N PHE A 69 -5.45 -5.37 12.57
CA PHE A 69 -5.31 -5.00 11.17
C PHE A 69 -6.52 -4.20 10.67
N GLU A 70 -7.73 -4.72 10.85
CA GLU A 70 -8.96 -4.07 10.36
C GLU A 70 -9.20 -2.72 11.04
N GLU A 71 -8.98 -2.64 12.36
CA GLU A 71 -9.14 -1.40 13.13
C GLU A 71 -8.18 -0.31 12.62
N LEU A 72 -6.91 -0.65 12.42
CA LEU A 72 -5.92 0.29 11.90
C LEU A 72 -6.19 0.66 10.45
N ALA A 73 -6.59 -0.28 9.58
CA ALA A 73 -6.93 -0.01 8.19
C ALA A 73 -8.07 1.02 8.08
N GLN A 74 -9.11 0.87 8.90
CA GLN A 74 -10.21 1.83 8.98
C GLN A 74 -9.75 3.20 9.52
N LYS A 75 -8.92 3.22 10.57
CA LYS A 75 -8.38 4.47 11.12
C LYS A 75 -7.51 5.23 10.13
N VAL A 76 -6.69 4.52 9.34
CA VAL A 76 -5.87 5.08 8.28
C VAL A 76 -6.74 5.83 7.27
N LEU A 77 -7.87 5.26 6.85
CA LEU A 77 -8.82 5.96 5.97
C LEU A 77 -9.39 7.23 6.61
N LEU A 78 -9.81 7.16 7.87
CA LEU A 78 -10.36 8.31 8.61
C LEU A 78 -9.34 9.43 8.79
N CYS A 79 -8.04 9.09 8.88
CA CYS A 79 -6.96 10.05 9.08
C CYS A 79 -6.33 10.54 7.76
N SER A 80 -6.89 10.22 6.60
CA SER A 80 -6.24 10.45 5.29
C SER A 80 -6.18 11.91 4.80
N GLU A 81 -6.74 12.86 5.56
CA GLU A 81 -6.77 14.29 5.20
C GLU A 81 -5.49 15.03 5.60
N TYR A 82 -4.37 14.66 4.97
CA TYR A 82 -3.11 15.36 5.14
C TYR A 82 -2.93 16.52 4.15
N GLU A 83 -2.28 17.58 4.62
CA GLU A 83 -1.82 18.72 3.80
C GLU A 83 -0.30 18.72 3.62
N ASP A 84 0.46 18.21 4.58
CA ASP A 84 1.91 18.18 4.50
C ASP A 84 2.39 17.04 3.60
N LYS A 85 3.49 17.30 2.88
CA LYS A 85 4.02 16.36 1.88
C LYS A 85 4.55 15.08 2.52
N ALA A 86 5.16 15.15 3.71
CA ALA A 86 5.80 13.98 4.31
C ALA A 86 4.76 12.92 4.71
N SER A 87 3.66 13.34 5.34
CA SER A 87 2.55 12.46 5.70
C SER A 87 1.87 11.90 4.46
N LEU A 88 1.63 12.72 3.42
CA LEU A 88 1.04 12.24 2.17
C LEU A 88 1.90 11.15 1.51
N VAL A 89 3.22 11.34 1.44
CA VAL A 89 4.13 10.35 0.85
C VAL A 89 4.22 9.07 1.69
N GLN A 90 4.21 9.19 3.02
CA GLN A 90 4.21 8.01 3.87
C GLN A 90 2.87 7.25 3.79
N MET A 91 1.76 7.98 3.66
CA MET A 91 0.43 7.42 3.47
C MET A 91 0.30 6.64 2.16
N GLU A 92 0.97 7.06 1.08
CA GLU A 92 1.06 6.25 -0.16
C GLU A 92 1.62 4.85 0.12
N LYS A 93 2.69 4.76 0.94
CA LYS A 93 3.31 3.48 1.31
C LYS A 93 2.41 2.63 2.20
N VAL A 94 1.76 3.26 3.20
CA VAL A 94 0.77 2.59 4.05
C VAL A 94 -0.34 1.95 3.19
N LEU A 95 -0.86 2.68 2.21
CA LEU A 95 -1.91 2.18 1.32
C LEU A 95 -1.41 1.04 0.42
N LEU A 96 -0.18 1.13 -0.10
CA LEU A 96 0.42 0.04 -0.87
C LEU A 96 0.53 -1.25 -0.04
N SER A 97 1.00 -1.17 1.21
CA SER A 97 1.07 -2.32 2.11
C SER A 97 -0.33 -2.88 2.43
N LEU A 98 -1.35 -2.01 2.54
CA LEU A 98 -2.74 -2.43 2.73
C LEU A 98 -3.31 -3.19 1.53
N PHE A 99 -3.05 -2.74 0.30
CA PHE A 99 -3.59 -3.39 -0.91
C PHE A 99 -3.12 -4.84 -1.07
N ILE A 100 -2.00 -5.24 -0.46
CA ILE A 100 -1.53 -6.64 -0.48
C ILE A 100 -2.43 -7.55 0.37
N GLN A 101 -3.17 -6.98 1.34
CA GLN A 101 -3.92 -7.73 2.34
C GLN A 101 -5.44 -7.56 2.22
N ILE A 102 -5.89 -6.45 1.64
CA ILE A 102 -7.31 -6.14 1.48
C ILE A 102 -7.90 -6.97 0.33
N GLN A 103 -9.10 -7.52 0.57
CA GLN A 103 -9.87 -8.21 -0.47
C GLN A 103 -10.34 -7.22 -1.54
N THR A 104 -10.46 -7.70 -2.78
CA THR A 104 -10.76 -6.81 -3.90
C THR A 104 -12.12 -6.13 -3.72
N GLU A 105 -13.10 -6.84 -3.14
CA GLU A 105 -14.46 -6.33 -2.86
C GLU A 105 -14.45 -5.08 -1.96
N ASP A 106 -13.55 -5.03 -0.97
CA ASP A 106 -13.47 -3.95 0.02
C ASP A 106 -12.50 -2.82 -0.38
N SER A 107 -11.81 -2.98 -1.51
CA SER A 107 -10.70 -2.10 -1.90
C SER A 107 -11.11 -0.73 -2.44
N LEU A 108 -12.38 -0.51 -2.82
CA LEU A 108 -12.82 0.69 -3.53
C LEU A 108 -12.47 1.99 -2.80
N ILE A 109 -12.77 2.07 -1.49
CA ILE A 109 -12.53 3.28 -0.71
C ILE A 109 -11.03 3.57 -0.55
N TYR A 110 -10.20 2.53 -0.48
CA TYR A 110 -8.75 2.64 -0.43
C TYR A 110 -8.19 3.09 -1.77
N ILE A 111 -8.69 2.56 -2.89
CA ILE A 111 -8.33 2.98 -4.25
C ILE A 111 -8.64 4.47 -4.46
N GLN A 112 -9.84 4.92 -4.06
CA GLN A 112 -10.23 6.33 -4.16
C GLN A 112 -9.36 7.23 -3.29
N THR A 113 -9.00 6.77 -2.09
CA THR A 113 -8.10 7.50 -1.19
C THR A 113 -6.70 7.62 -1.79
N PHE A 114 -6.18 6.52 -2.32
CA PHE A 114 -4.87 6.48 -2.98
C PHE A 114 -4.81 7.41 -4.20
N GLU A 115 -5.85 7.41 -5.03
CA GLU A 115 -5.95 8.32 -6.17
C GLU A 115 -5.90 9.80 -5.74
N LYS A 116 -6.65 10.17 -4.70
CA LYS A 116 -6.64 11.54 -4.16
C LYS A 116 -5.26 11.93 -3.66
N ILE A 117 -4.57 11.02 -2.97
CA ILE A 117 -3.22 11.29 -2.43
C ILE A 117 -2.21 11.43 -3.56
N ILE A 118 -2.18 10.51 -4.53
CA ILE A 118 -1.29 10.59 -5.70
C ILE A 118 -1.52 11.90 -6.48
N ALA A 119 -2.76 12.36 -6.58
CA ALA A 119 -3.07 13.63 -7.23
C ALA A 119 -2.47 14.82 -6.48
N LYS A 120 -2.47 14.80 -5.13
CA LYS A 120 -1.84 15.83 -4.29
C LYS A 120 -0.31 15.78 -4.37
N THR A 121 0.31 14.60 -4.26
CA THR A 121 1.77 14.43 -4.28
C THR A 121 2.37 14.60 -5.67
N ARG A 122 1.56 14.39 -6.72
CA ARG A 122 1.96 14.35 -8.13
C ARG A 122 2.95 13.23 -8.44
N HIS A 123 2.93 12.14 -7.68
CA HIS A 123 3.77 10.97 -7.88
C HIS A 123 3.28 10.10 -9.04
N VAL A 124 3.73 10.45 -10.26
CA VAL A 124 3.30 9.80 -11.50
C VAL A 124 3.66 8.30 -11.53
N PHE A 125 4.73 7.89 -10.85
CA PHE A 125 5.20 6.50 -10.81
C PHE A 125 4.24 5.51 -10.13
N TYR A 126 3.32 5.98 -9.28
CA TYR A 126 2.28 5.11 -8.69
C TYR A 126 1.02 4.98 -9.55
N ARG A 127 0.86 5.79 -10.60
CA ARG A 127 -0.34 5.74 -11.44
C ARG A 127 -0.53 4.42 -12.19
N PRO A 128 0.50 3.72 -12.70
CA PRO A 128 0.31 2.38 -13.26
C PRO A 128 -0.30 1.41 -12.23
N HIS A 129 0.18 1.46 -10.99
CA HIS A 129 -0.34 0.65 -9.89
C HIS A 129 -1.80 0.99 -9.56
N LEU A 130 -2.15 2.29 -9.53
CA LEU A 130 -3.54 2.73 -9.36
C LEU A 130 -4.46 2.17 -10.45
N PHE A 131 -4.02 2.20 -11.71
CA PHE A 131 -4.81 1.65 -12.81
C PHE A 131 -4.93 0.13 -12.70
N LEU A 132 -3.90 -0.59 -12.28
CA LEU A 132 -3.98 -2.03 -12.04
C LEU A 132 -5.02 -2.37 -10.96
N LEU A 133 -5.02 -1.63 -9.85
CA LEU A 133 -6.02 -1.79 -8.79
C LEU A 133 -7.44 -1.54 -9.30
N LYS A 134 -7.64 -0.49 -10.09
CA LYS A 134 -8.93 -0.20 -10.75
C LYS A 134 -9.34 -1.29 -11.73
N ALA A 135 -8.39 -1.85 -12.48
CA ALA A 135 -8.66 -2.94 -13.42
C ALA A 135 -9.17 -4.19 -12.70
N LYS A 136 -8.50 -4.59 -11.61
CA LYS A 136 -8.93 -5.72 -10.78
C LYS A 136 -10.30 -5.48 -10.15
N TYR A 137 -10.54 -4.29 -9.62
CA TYR A 137 -11.86 -3.95 -9.08
C TYR A 137 -12.96 -4.04 -10.15
N ALA A 138 -12.76 -3.42 -11.30
CA ALA A 138 -13.72 -3.45 -12.41
C ALA A 138 -14.00 -4.89 -12.89
N LEU A 139 -12.96 -5.74 -12.95
CA LEU A 139 -13.10 -7.12 -13.41
C LEU A 139 -13.81 -8.01 -12.39
N PHE A 140 -13.33 -8.01 -11.15
CA PHE A 140 -13.76 -8.97 -10.15
C PHE A 140 -14.97 -8.53 -9.34
N VAL A 141 -15.20 -7.23 -9.18
CA VAL A 141 -16.33 -6.68 -8.42
C VAL A 141 -17.43 -6.21 -9.36
N ASP A 142 -17.12 -5.26 -10.26
CA ASP A 142 -18.12 -4.69 -11.16
C ASP A 142 -18.50 -5.63 -12.31
N LYS A 143 -17.71 -6.69 -12.54
CA LYS A 143 -17.82 -7.62 -13.67
C LYS A 143 -17.79 -6.92 -15.03
N ASN A 144 -17.11 -5.77 -15.11
CA ASN A 144 -16.98 -4.93 -16.28
C ASN A 144 -15.66 -5.19 -17.01
N ILE A 145 -15.68 -6.19 -17.90
CA ILE A 145 -14.53 -6.64 -18.69
C ILE A 145 -13.92 -5.48 -19.50
N LEU A 146 -14.75 -4.70 -20.19
CA LEU A 146 -14.28 -3.62 -21.09
C LEU A 146 -13.54 -2.52 -20.32
N GLU A 147 -14.05 -2.16 -19.14
CA GLU A 147 -13.41 -1.15 -18.29
C GLU A 147 -12.12 -1.68 -17.67
N ALA A 148 -12.12 -2.94 -17.23
CA ALA A 148 -10.92 -3.60 -16.73
C ALA A 148 -9.81 -3.64 -17.80
N GLU A 149 -10.13 -4.04 -19.03
CA GLU A 149 -9.20 -4.00 -20.16
C GLU A 149 -8.67 -2.58 -20.41
N SER A 150 -9.56 -1.57 -20.41
CA SER A 150 -9.15 -0.17 -20.56
C SER A 150 -8.16 0.27 -19.49
N PHE A 151 -8.35 -0.14 -18.23
CA PHE A 151 -7.43 0.18 -17.15
C PHE A 151 -6.10 -0.56 -17.28
N TYR A 152 -6.11 -1.82 -17.69
CA TYR A 152 -4.88 -2.57 -18.00
C TYR A 152 -4.04 -1.86 -19.07
N GLU A 153 -4.66 -1.45 -20.18
CA GLU A 153 -3.95 -0.74 -21.27
C GLU A 153 -3.37 0.60 -20.80
N LYS A 154 -4.10 1.35 -19.96
CA LYS A 154 -3.61 2.59 -19.36
C LYS A 154 -2.41 2.33 -18.44
N ALA A 155 -2.44 1.26 -17.66
CA ALA A 155 -1.34 0.88 -16.78
C ALA A 155 -0.07 0.54 -17.58
N ILE A 156 -0.21 -0.26 -18.64
CA ILE A 156 0.89 -0.66 -19.54
C ILE A 156 1.48 0.57 -20.22
N SER A 157 0.64 1.37 -20.89
CA SER A 157 1.08 2.57 -21.63
C SER A 157 1.86 3.54 -20.75
N LEU A 158 1.43 3.69 -19.49
CA LEU A 158 2.10 4.59 -18.55
C LEU A 158 3.40 4.00 -18.01
N ALA A 159 3.47 2.69 -17.76
CA ALA A 159 4.71 2.02 -17.38
C ALA A 159 5.75 2.10 -18.52
N GLU A 160 5.33 1.95 -19.78
CA GLU A 160 6.19 2.16 -20.96
C GLU A 160 6.70 3.61 -21.04
N LEU A 161 5.84 4.60 -20.80
CA LEU A 161 6.23 6.02 -20.78
C LEU A 161 7.25 6.33 -19.69
N LEU A 162 7.21 5.59 -18.58
CA LEU A 162 8.16 5.69 -17.47
C LEU A 162 9.46 4.89 -17.70
N ASP A 163 9.57 4.21 -18.85
CA ASP A 163 10.65 3.29 -19.20
C ASP A 163 10.85 2.14 -18.18
N ASP A 164 9.77 1.75 -17.50
CA ASP A 164 9.78 0.65 -16.53
C ASP A 164 9.35 -0.67 -17.20
N GLN A 165 10.29 -1.23 -17.97
CA GLN A 165 10.05 -2.49 -18.69
C GLN A 165 9.74 -3.67 -17.76
N VAL A 166 10.28 -3.67 -16.54
CA VAL A 166 10.00 -4.72 -15.55
C VAL A 166 8.53 -4.66 -15.13
N LEU A 167 8.01 -3.46 -14.85
CA LEU A 167 6.61 -3.27 -14.51
C LEU A 167 5.69 -3.60 -15.68
N VAL A 168 6.04 -3.23 -16.92
CA VAL A 168 5.27 -3.60 -18.13
C VAL A 168 5.10 -5.12 -18.22
N GLN A 169 6.20 -5.89 -18.11
CA GLN A 169 6.13 -7.34 -18.20
C GLN A 169 5.28 -7.95 -17.07
N ARG A 170 5.35 -7.39 -15.86
CA ARG A 170 4.52 -7.83 -14.74
C ARG A 170 3.04 -7.57 -14.98
N ILE A 171 2.67 -6.38 -15.47
CA ILE A 171 1.27 -6.04 -15.75
C ILE A 171 0.71 -6.94 -16.86
N LEU A 172 1.50 -7.24 -17.90
CA LEU A 172 1.09 -8.15 -18.97
C LEU A 172 0.84 -9.58 -18.45
N ALA A 173 1.74 -10.09 -17.60
CA ALA A 173 1.58 -11.39 -16.98
C ALA A 173 0.33 -11.44 -16.09
N GLU A 174 0.10 -10.41 -15.28
CA GLU A 174 -1.10 -10.29 -14.44
C GLU A 174 -2.38 -10.26 -15.29
N LYS A 175 -2.39 -9.48 -16.37
CA LYS A 175 -3.53 -9.42 -17.31
C LYS A 175 -3.84 -10.80 -17.92
N GLN A 176 -2.81 -11.55 -18.30
CA GLN A 176 -2.99 -12.90 -18.86
C GLN A 176 -3.60 -13.88 -17.84
N ILE A 177 -3.23 -13.74 -16.56
CA ILE A 177 -3.81 -14.55 -15.47
C ILE A 177 -5.28 -14.16 -15.25
N ASP A 178 -5.59 -12.87 -15.26
CA ASP A 178 -6.94 -12.35 -14.99
C ASP A 178 -7.92 -12.59 -16.15
N PHE A 179 -7.43 -12.63 -17.40
CA PHE A 179 -8.19 -12.96 -18.60
C PHE A 179 -7.65 -14.25 -19.26
N PRO A 180 -7.86 -15.43 -18.64
CA PRO A 180 -7.43 -16.67 -19.25
C PRO A 180 -8.17 -16.86 -20.57
N THR A 181 -7.40 -16.98 -21.65
CA THR A 181 -7.96 -17.22 -22.99
C THR A 181 -8.61 -18.61 -22.98
N THR A 182 -9.92 -18.67 -23.25
CA THR A 182 -10.70 -19.92 -23.30
C THR A 182 -10.28 -20.82 -24.45
#